data_AF-A0A5E8H5M4-F1
#
_entry.id   AF-A0A5E8H5M4-F1
#
_cell.length_a   1.000
_cell.length_b   1.000
_cell.length_c   1.000
_cell.angle_alpha   90.00
_cell.angle_beta   90.00
_cell.angle_gamma   90.00
#
_symmetry.space_group_name_H-M   'P 1'
#
loop_
_entity.id
_entity.type
_entity.pdbx_description
1 polymer ?
#
loop_
_entity_poly.entity_id
_entity_poly.type
_entity_poly.pdbx_seq_one_letter_code
_entity_poly.pdbx_strand_id
1 'polypeptide(L)'
;MATSDDGLYDIYRFFNTQTGAHFFTSSESERDTVQNTLPQFSYEGNVFDSNAVEGATGSVPVYRFYNTNTGVHFYTASEDEKTQVESLPGFNFEGTSYVAYETSTSATETMPLYRFYNTQTGTHFYTVDEAEKDSIIANLPQYNFEGVAYYVGGPVEVQLDLTTTSGDAQTLVANTATSSSFKIGGGTGTPITTDGTDASTYWTVTGVEASDRFELTTTTGPTGGPGTNNQGDGGNGGVTFDFAPLTNSSSNTLSLTLAGGVNVKGGDGGIGGDNSFSSSRSGDGATAINASNFETLNITSTGSSANSILGGSAGSSADNQPGTDGKSIVLATGATISVSGTQALDLGTLGGNGTTINAGSFEGNLSVIADSGNNTMTGGSGNDMLGGGNGQDTITLGGGSNFVVISDGVDVLLSNRATTTVTDFEAGSDKIKANANNDVVSNQSGAGSAVTTTNGKITDFSNGNQANSTLAEKLALIEDDEGAGKIGTNEVAFFEHGGNTYVYFENSSENVDNNTSSDSHVVVLTGVTGLTSLTETSAGEFTLA
;
A
#
# COMPACT_ATOMS: atom_id res chain seq x y z
N MET A 1 25.84 20.21 -21.04
CA MET A 1 26.88 19.31 -21.56
C MET A 1 26.77 18.03 -20.74
N ALA A 2 26.04 17.04 -21.27
CA ALA A 2 25.84 15.77 -20.59
C ALA A 2 27.18 15.02 -20.50
N THR A 3 27.52 14.53 -19.31
CA THR A 3 28.63 13.61 -19.10
C THR A 3 28.28 12.26 -19.69
N SER A 4 29.27 11.57 -20.25
CA SER A 4 29.16 10.25 -20.86
C SER A 4 28.64 9.21 -19.85
N ASP A 5 27.34 9.04 -19.82
CA ASP A 5 26.64 7.86 -19.30
C ASP A 5 26.16 7.04 -20.50
N ASP A 6 25.96 5.73 -20.33
CA ASP A 6 25.98 4.65 -21.34
C ASP A 6 24.83 4.66 -22.40
N GLY A 7 24.39 5.84 -22.85
CA GLY A 7 23.41 6.00 -23.92
C GLY A 7 21.95 5.78 -23.52
N LEU A 8 21.67 5.59 -22.22
CA LEU A 8 20.34 5.42 -21.67
C LEU A 8 20.05 6.54 -20.66
N TYR A 9 18.99 7.31 -20.90
CA TYR A 9 18.50 8.31 -19.94
C TYR A 9 16.99 8.55 -20.10
N ASP A 10 16.33 8.81 -18.97
CA ASP A 10 14.89 9.03 -18.86
C ASP A 10 14.39 10.23 -19.69
N ILE A 11 13.15 10.15 -20.17
CA ILE A 11 12.43 11.28 -20.74
C ILE A 11 11.16 11.58 -19.94
N TYR A 12 11.21 12.69 -19.20
CA TYR A 12 10.14 13.19 -18.35
C TYR A 12 8.98 13.74 -19.16
N ARG A 13 7.76 13.26 -18.93
CA ARG A 13 6.53 13.79 -19.51
C ARG A 13 5.76 14.64 -18.51
N PHE A 14 5.25 15.77 -18.98
CA PHE A 14 4.30 16.60 -18.27
C PHE A 14 3.08 16.87 -19.13
N PHE A 15 1.88 16.73 -18.55
CA PHE A 15 0.63 17.14 -19.18
C PHE A 15 0.32 18.59 -18.82
N ASN A 16 0.26 19.46 -19.82
CA ASN A 16 -0.19 20.84 -19.64
C ASN A 16 -1.72 20.89 -19.60
N THR A 17 -2.27 21.04 -18.40
CA THR A 17 -3.72 21.07 -18.14
C THR A 17 -4.45 22.25 -18.81
N GLN A 18 -3.74 23.31 -19.20
CA GLN A 18 -4.32 24.46 -19.89
C GLN A 18 -4.39 24.28 -21.40
N THR A 19 -3.36 23.67 -22.01
CA THR A 19 -3.25 23.53 -23.48
C THR A 19 -3.61 22.14 -23.98
N GLY A 20 -3.69 21.13 -23.10
CA GLY A 20 -3.88 19.73 -23.46
C GLY A 20 -2.69 19.10 -24.19
N ALA A 21 -1.49 19.69 -24.07
CA ALA A 21 -0.28 19.27 -24.76
C ALA A 21 0.75 18.68 -23.79
N HIS A 22 1.63 17.82 -24.31
CA HIS A 22 2.73 17.25 -23.53
C HIS A 22 4.01 18.08 -23.67
N PHE A 23 4.77 18.14 -22.58
CA PHE A 23 6.13 18.62 -22.53
C PHE A 23 7.06 17.47 -22.15
N PHE A 24 8.13 17.31 -22.93
CA PHE A 24 9.18 16.31 -22.73
C PHE A 24 10.53 16.96 -22.45
N THR A 25 11.24 16.42 -21.45
CA THR A 25 12.62 16.81 -21.15
C THR A 25 13.44 15.63 -20.63
N SER A 26 14.71 15.59 -21.00
CA SER A 26 15.74 14.69 -20.46
C SER A 26 16.51 15.32 -19.30
N SER A 27 16.25 16.59 -18.97
CA SER A 27 16.98 17.32 -17.95
C SER A 27 16.25 17.28 -16.62
N GLU A 28 16.84 16.62 -15.63
CA GLU A 28 16.35 16.60 -14.24
C GLU A 28 16.13 18.01 -13.69
N SER A 29 17.09 18.93 -13.91
CA SER A 29 16.95 20.32 -13.46
C SER A 29 15.78 21.06 -14.12
N GLU A 30 15.47 20.75 -15.38
CA GLU A 30 14.32 21.34 -16.08
C GLU A 30 13.01 20.73 -15.55
N ARG A 31 12.97 19.40 -15.38
CA ARG A 31 11.85 18.70 -14.72
C ARG A 31 11.54 19.30 -13.36
N ASP A 32 12.53 19.41 -12.48
CA ASP A 32 12.36 19.92 -11.12
C ASP A 32 11.87 21.37 -11.14
N THR A 33 12.36 22.18 -12.08
CA THR A 33 11.91 23.56 -12.24
C THR A 33 10.45 23.62 -12.69
N VAL A 34 10.06 22.85 -13.71
CA VAL A 34 8.68 22.81 -14.23
C VAL A 34 7.73 22.33 -13.15
N GLN A 35 8.05 21.21 -12.48
CA GLN A 35 7.21 20.64 -11.42
C GLN A 35 7.00 21.60 -10.24
N ASN A 36 8.07 22.27 -9.78
CA ASN A 36 7.98 23.10 -8.58
C ASN A 36 7.48 24.52 -8.84
N THR A 37 7.52 25.02 -10.08
CA THR A 37 7.24 26.44 -10.37
C THR A 37 6.06 26.68 -11.31
N LEU A 38 5.61 25.67 -12.06
CA LEU A 38 4.57 25.81 -13.09
C LEU A 38 3.34 24.93 -12.79
N PRO A 39 2.34 25.41 -12.02
CA PRO A 39 1.21 24.61 -11.55
C PRO A 39 0.27 24.11 -12.67
N GLN A 40 0.40 24.63 -13.89
CA GLN A 40 -0.37 24.17 -15.04
C GLN A 40 0.15 22.85 -15.63
N PHE A 41 1.37 22.44 -15.29
CA PHE A 41 1.96 21.18 -15.72
C PHE A 41 1.77 20.13 -14.64
N SER A 42 1.05 19.06 -14.98
CA SER A 42 0.99 17.84 -14.18
C SER A 42 2.17 16.97 -14.57
N TYR A 43 3.04 16.62 -13.63
CA TYR A 43 4.10 15.65 -13.87
C TYR A 43 3.50 14.25 -14.05
N GLU A 44 3.91 13.54 -15.09
CA GLU A 44 3.42 12.20 -15.43
C GLU A 44 4.49 11.12 -15.35
N GLY A 45 5.73 11.47 -14.97
CA GLY A 45 6.85 10.52 -14.84
C GLY A 45 7.66 10.34 -16.13
N ASN A 46 8.59 9.38 -16.11
CA ASN A 46 9.23 8.84 -17.31
C ASN A 46 8.25 7.92 -18.04
N VAL A 47 8.11 8.12 -19.34
CA VAL A 47 7.21 7.35 -20.21
C VAL A 47 7.96 6.56 -21.27
N PHE A 48 9.24 6.89 -21.51
CA PHE A 48 10.14 6.20 -22.42
C PHE A 48 11.56 6.71 -22.22
N ASP A 49 12.55 5.90 -22.58
CA ASP A 49 13.96 6.27 -22.47
C ASP A 49 14.53 6.70 -23.82
N SER A 50 15.52 7.60 -23.77
CA SER A 50 16.47 7.75 -24.85
C SER A 50 17.50 6.63 -24.76
N ASN A 51 17.28 5.53 -25.48
CA ASN A 51 18.18 4.37 -25.54
C ASN A 51 19.14 4.38 -26.74
N ALA A 52 19.24 5.52 -27.41
CA ALA A 52 20.13 5.72 -28.55
C ALA A 52 21.38 6.48 -28.11
N VAL A 53 22.55 5.88 -28.38
CA VAL A 53 23.83 6.56 -28.21
C VAL A 53 24.01 7.57 -29.34
N GLU A 54 24.34 8.81 -29.01
CA GLU A 54 24.63 9.85 -30.01
C GLU A 54 25.70 9.37 -31.00
N GLY A 55 25.37 9.33 -32.29
CA GLY A 55 26.29 8.89 -33.35
C GLY A 55 26.33 7.38 -33.60
N ALA A 56 25.53 6.58 -32.90
CA ALA A 56 25.36 5.16 -33.23
C ALA A 56 24.59 4.98 -34.55
N THR A 57 24.83 3.85 -35.23
CA THR A 57 24.13 3.50 -36.48
C THR A 57 22.62 3.44 -36.24
N GLY A 58 21.85 4.25 -36.98
CA GLY A 58 20.39 4.32 -36.86
C GLY A 58 19.87 5.26 -35.77
N SER A 59 20.77 5.88 -34.98
CA SER A 59 20.40 6.93 -34.03
C SER A 59 20.12 8.25 -34.75
N VAL A 60 19.11 8.98 -34.27
CA VAL A 60 18.70 10.30 -34.77
C VAL A 60 18.46 11.25 -33.60
N PRO A 61 18.94 12.51 -33.67
CA PRO A 61 18.60 13.51 -32.67
C PRO A 61 17.12 13.90 -32.77
N VAL A 62 16.48 14.10 -31.62
CA VAL A 62 15.13 14.67 -31.53
C VAL A 62 15.22 16.15 -31.17
N TYR A 63 14.76 16.98 -32.07
CA TYR A 63 14.78 18.43 -32.01
C TYR A 63 13.54 18.97 -31.29
N ARG A 64 13.73 19.89 -30.34
CA ARG A 64 12.66 20.57 -29.62
C ARG A 64 12.53 22.02 -30.07
N PHE A 65 11.29 22.44 -30.27
CA PHE A 65 10.92 23.81 -30.61
C PHE A 65 9.86 24.33 -29.66
N TYR A 66 10.01 25.57 -29.19
CA TYR A 66 8.96 26.27 -28.46
C TYR A 66 8.14 27.15 -29.39
N ASN A 67 6.84 26.91 -29.46
CA ASN A 67 5.92 27.76 -30.23
C ASN A 67 5.41 28.91 -29.35
N THR A 68 5.90 30.13 -29.59
CA THR A 68 5.55 31.32 -28.81
C THR A 68 4.10 31.77 -28.99
N ASN A 69 3.41 31.31 -30.03
CA ASN A 69 2.02 31.66 -30.28
C ASN A 69 1.03 30.79 -29.48
N THR A 70 1.37 29.52 -29.29
CA THR A 70 0.50 28.53 -28.62
C THR A 70 0.99 28.16 -27.23
N GLY A 71 2.25 28.43 -26.91
CA GLY A 71 2.87 28.06 -25.63
C GLY A 71 3.19 26.57 -25.48
N VAL A 72 3.17 25.81 -26.58
CA VAL A 72 3.47 24.36 -26.57
C VAL A 72 4.77 24.03 -27.30
N HIS A 73 5.30 22.85 -27.03
CA HIS A 73 6.51 22.35 -27.67
C HIS A 73 6.19 21.45 -28.87
N PHE A 74 7.07 21.49 -29.86
CA PHE A 74 7.05 20.63 -31.04
C PHE A 74 8.34 19.79 -31.09
N TYR A 75 8.20 18.52 -31.42
CA TYR A 75 9.30 17.55 -31.44
C TYR A 75 9.39 16.86 -32.80
N THR A 76 10.60 16.79 -33.35
CA THR A 76 10.87 16.09 -34.61
C THR A 76 12.25 15.45 -34.64
N ALA A 77 12.35 14.24 -35.21
CA ALA A 77 13.64 13.61 -35.55
C ALA A 77 14.05 13.84 -37.02
N SER A 78 13.21 14.51 -37.82
CA SER A 78 13.48 14.76 -39.23
C SER A 78 14.27 16.05 -39.41
N GLU A 79 15.46 15.95 -40.02
CA GLU A 79 16.31 17.11 -40.32
C GLU A 79 15.62 18.09 -41.29
N ASP A 80 14.85 17.56 -42.24
CA ASP A 80 14.09 18.36 -43.20
C ASP A 80 12.93 19.10 -42.50
N GLU A 81 12.21 18.43 -41.60
CA GLU A 81 11.12 19.05 -40.84
C GLU A 81 11.66 20.10 -39.87
N LYS A 82 12.79 19.83 -39.20
CA LYS A 82 13.51 20.83 -38.40
C LYS A 82 13.83 22.08 -39.22
N THR A 83 14.45 21.92 -40.39
CA THR A 83 14.81 23.06 -41.26
C THR A 83 13.57 23.85 -41.68
N GLN A 84 12.45 23.17 -41.93
CA GLN A 84 11.18 23.83 -42.25
C GLN A 84 10.62 24.60 -41.06
N VAL A 85 10.56 23.99 -39.87
CA VAL A 85 10.01 24.61 -38.65
C VAL A 85 10.87 25.78 -38.17
N GLU A 86 12.20 25.69 -38.28
CA GLU A 86 13.13 26.81 -38.00
C GLU A 86 12.83 28.05 -38.86
N SER A 87 12.27 27.87 -40.05
CA SER A 87 11.91 28.98 -40.95
C SER A 87 10.53 29.61 -40.63
N LEU A 88 9.74 28.97 -39.77
CA LEU A 88 8.38 29.44 -39.44
C LEU A 88 8.40 30.53 -38.36
N PRO A 89 7.63 31.62 -38.53
CA PRO A 89 7.50 32.65 -37.50
C PRO A 89 6.87 32.11 -36.22
N GLY A 90 7.47 32.43 -35.07
CA GLY A 90 6.94 32.06 -33.75
C GLY A 90 7.35 30.68 -33.26
N PHE A 91 8.23 29.97 -33.96
CA PHE A 91 8.94 28.81 -33.44
C PHE A 91 10.36 29.19 -33.05
N ASN A 92 10.73 28.91 -31.81
CA ASN A 92 12.10 29.05 -31.32
C ASN A 92 12.72 27.67 -31.24
N PHE A 93 13.84 27.47 -31.93
CA PHE A 93 14.62 26.24 -31.81
C PHE A 93 15.33 26.20 -30.46
N GLU A 94 15.15 25.11 -29.71
CA GLU A 94 15.70 24.93 -28.37
C GLU A 94 16.84 23.91 -28.33
N GLY A 95 17.15 23.28 -29.46
CA GLY A 95 18.24 22.31 -29.59
C GLY A 95 17.75 20.86 -29.67
N THR A 96 18.72 19.94 -29.54
CA THR A 96 18.46 18.51 -29.39
C THR A 96 17.99 18.25 -27.96
N SER A 97 16.79 17.68 -27.81
CA SER A 97 16.22 17.32 -26.52
C SER A 97 16.72 15.96 -26.04
N TYR A 98 16.76 14.98 -26.93
CA TYR A 98 17.23 13.63 -26.68
C TYR A 98 17.56 12.91 -27.99
N VAL A 99 17.99 11.65 -27.94
CA VAL A 99 18.32 10.84 -29.12
C VAL A 99 17.35 9.66 -29.20
N ALA A 100 16.96 9.29 -30.42
CA ALA A 100 16.03 8.20 -30.69
C ALA A 100 16.57 7.32 -31.83
N TYR A 101 15.84 6.27 -32.21
CA TYR A 101 16.11 5.48 -33.41
C TYR A 101 15.14 5.84 -34.55
N GLU A 102 15.65 5.93 -35.77
CA GLU A 102 14.83 6.22 -36.96
C GLU A 102 13.89 5.06 -37.31
N THR A 103 14.36 3.84 -37.10
CA THR A 103 13.63 2.60 -37.40
C THR A 103 13.67 1.66 -36.21
N SER A 104 12.64 0.81 -36.07
CA SER A 104 12.64 -0.26 -35.06
C SER A 104 13.92 -1.09 -35.15
N THR A 105 14.57 -1.31 -34.02
CA THR A 105 15.74 -2.18 -33.94
C THR A 105 15.45 -3.35 -33.02
N SER A 106 15.65 -4.58 -33.49
CA SER A 106 15.49 -5.78 -32.67
C SER A 106 16.60 -5.96 -31.62
N ALA A 107 17.62 -5.10 -31.64
CA ALA A 107 18.78 -5.19 -30.76
C ALA A 107 18.58 -4.49 -29.40
N THR A 108 17.59 -3.59 -29.25
CA THR A 108 17.42 -2.74 -28.06
C THR A 108 15.96 -2.56 -27.61
N GLU A 109 15.05 -3.51 -27.94
CA GLU A 109 13.61 -3.46 -27.58
C GLU A 109 13.00 -2.04 -27.66
N THR A 110 12.96 -1.49 -28.88
CA THR A 110 12.44 -0.13 -29.10
C THR A 110 10.93 -0.11 -29.28
N MET A 111 10.26 0.88 -28.70
CA MET A 111 8.83 1.17 -28.86
C MET A 111 8.59 2.31 -29.87
N PRO A 112 7.51 2.28 -30.66
CA PRO A 112 7.14 3.39 -31.52
C PRO A 112 6.58 4.57 -30.71
N LEU A 113 7.06 5.79 -30.97
CA LEU A 113 6.39 7.01 -30.53
C LEU A 113 5.41 7.47 -31.62
N TYR A 114 4.12 7.43 -31.31
CA TYR A 114 3.03 7.85 -32.18
C TYR A 114 2.83 9.36 -32.14
N ARG A 115 2.64 9.99 -33.30
CA ARG A 115 2.37 11.43 -33.44
C ARG A 115 1.00 11.70 -34.01
N PHE A 116 0.33 12.70 -33.45
CA PHE A 116 -0.97 13.18 -33.89
C PHE A 116 -0.94 14.69 -34.08
N TYR A 117 -1.58 15.17 -35.14
CA TYR A 117 -1.81 16.59 -35.38
C TYR A 117 -3.22 17.00 -34.97
N ASN A 118 -3.34 17.94 -34.03
CA ASN A 118 -4.61 18.52 -33.64
C ASN A 118 -5.01 19.63 -34.62
N THR A 119 -6.00 19.36 -35.45
CA THR A 119 -6.50 20.27 -36.49
C THR A 119 -7.18 21.53 -35.93
N GLN A 120 -7.60 21.49 -34.66
CA GLN A 120 -8.30 22.60 -34.01
C GLN A 120 -7.34 23.61 -33.39
N THR A 121 -6.23 23.14 -32.81
CA THR A 121 -5.24 23.98 -32.11
C THR A 121 -3.96 24.21 -32.91
N GLY A 122 -3.71 23.41 -33.95
CA GLY A 122 -2.45 23.41 -34.68
C GLY A 122 -1.27 22.85 -33.89
N THR A 123 -1.52 22.08 -32.84
CA THR A 123 -0.51 21.48 -31.96
C THR A 123 -0.37 19.98 -32.21
N HIS A 124 0.68 19.37 -31.66
CA HIS A 124 0.91 17.93 -31.78
C HIS A 124 0.73 17.23 -30.43
N PHE A 125 0.31 15.98 -30.50
CA PHE A 125 0.24 15.06 -29.38
C PHE A 125 1.11 13.84 -29.68
N TYR A 126 1.79 13.35 -28.65
CA TYR A 126 2.73 12.24 -28.75
C TYR A 126 2.43 11.21 -27.66
N THR A 127 2.46 9.93 -28.02
CA THR A 127 2.31 8.82 -27.07
C THR A 127 3.04 7.57 -27.52
N VAL A 128 3.56 6.80 -26.56
CA VAL A 128 4.04 5.43 -26.78
C VAL A 128 2.96 4.38 -26.45
N ASP A 129 1.85 4.79 -25.82
CA ASP A 129 0.78 3.90 -25.39
C ASP A 129 -0.13 3.58 -26.59
N GLU A 130 -0.18 2.30 -26.94
CA GLU A 130 -0.99 1.78 -28.03
C GLU A 130 -2.50 1.89 -27.75
N ALA A 131 -2.94 1.72 -26.51
CA ALA A 131 -4.33 1.89 -26.12
C ALA A 131 -4.75 3.37 -26.14
N GLU A 132 -3.86 4.28 -25.74
CA GLU A 132 -4.08 5.73 -25.86
C GLU A 132 -4.19 6.14 -27.33
N LYS A 133 -3.29 5.66 -28.19
CA LYS A 133 -3.34 5.84 -29.64
C LYS A 133 -4.69 5.37 -30.19
N ASP A 134 -5.11 4.15 -29.88
CA ASP A 134 -6.38 3.59 -30.38
C ASP A 134 -7.59 4.36 -29.86
N SER A 135 -7.57 4.82 -28.61
CA SER A 135 -8.63 5.65 -28.01
C SER A 135 -8.73 7.02 -28.69
N ILE A 136 -7.62 7.69 -28.98
CA ILE A 136 -7.60 8.98 -29.68
C ILE A 136 -8.19 8.81 -31.09
N ILE A 137 -7.76 7.77 -31.82
CA ILE A 137 -8.27 7.46 -33.17
C ILE A 137 -9.78 7.20 -33.14
N ALA A 138 -10.27 6.47 -32.14
CA ALA A 138 -11.68 6.10 -32.04
C ALA A 138 -12.57 7.27 -31.59
N ASN A 139 -12.08 8.11 -30.68
CA ASN A 139 -12.94 9.00 -29.90
C ASN A 139 -12.72 10.50 -30.16
N LEU A 140 -11.57 10.91 -30.73
CA LEU A 140 -11.19 12.33 -30.86
C LEU A 140 -10.94 12.74 -32.32
N PRO A 141 -12.00 13.07 -33.09
CA PRO A 141 -11.90 13.33 -34.54
C PRO A 141 -11.09 14.57 -34.91
N GLN A 142 -10.76 15.45 -33.95
CA GLN A 142 -9.90 16.62 -34.16
C GLN A 142 -8.42 16.25 -34.29
N TYR A 143 -8.02 15.04 -33.89
CA TYR A 143 -6.66 14.53 -34.02
C TYR A 143 -6.49 13.68 -35.28
N ASN A 144 -5.58 14.12 -36.15
CA ASN A 144 -5.15 13.34 -37.29
C ASN A 144 -3.95 12.49 -36.88
N PHE A 145 -4.06 11.16 -36.99
CA PHE A 145 -2.92 10.28 -36.78
C PHE A 145 -1.91 10.44 -37.92
N GLU A 146 -0.67 10.78 -37.57
CA GLU A 146 0.41 11.01 -38.54
C GLU A 146 1.37 9.82 -38.67
N GLY A 147 1.23 8.81 -37.81
CA GLY A 147 2.04 7.61 -37.81
C GLY A 147 3.09 7.59 -36.69
N VAL A 148 4.11 6.75 -36.89
CA VAL A 148 5.28 6.67 -36.00
C VAL A 148 6.24 7.81 -36.34
N ALA A 149 6.56 8.65 -35.36
CA ALA A 149 7.53 9.73 -35.55
C ALA A 149 8.97 9.22 -35.53
N TYR A 150 9.28 8.37 -34.54
CA TYR A 150 10.57 7.70 -34.33
C TYR A 150 10.38 6.62 -33.25
N TYR A 151 11.45 5.88 -32.95
CA TYR A 151 11.47 4.78 -32.00
C TYR A 151 12.31 5.14 -30.78
N VAL A 152 11.78 4.87 -29.59
CA VAL A 152 12.39 5.17 -28.29
C VAL A 152 12.58 3.89 -27.49
N GLY A 153 13.39 3.92 -26.43
CA GLY A 153 13.48 2.79 -25.51
C GLY A 153 12.23 2.70 -24.65
N GLY A 154 11.79 1.49 -24.33
CA GLY A 154 10.94 1.33 -23.16
C GLY A 154 11.71 1.78 -21.90
N PRO A 155 11.03 2.23 -20.84
CA PRO A 155 11.70 2.44 -19.56
C PRO A 155 12.47 1.17 -19.19
N VAL A 156 13.75 1.31 -18.84
CA VAL A 156 14.57 0.13 -18.55
C VAL A 156 14.05 -0.58 -17.32
N GLU A 157 13.66 -1.83 -17.53
CA GLU A 157 13.45 -2.80 -16.49
C GLU A 157 14.81 -3.38 -16.10
N VAL A 158 15.37 -2.93 -14.97
CA VAL A 158 16.55 -3.60 -14.41
C VAL A 158 16.04 -4.90 -13.78
N GLN A 159 16.22 -6.03 -14.49
CA GLN A 159 15.83 -7.35 -13.99
C GLN A 159 17.01 -7.99 -13.23
N LEU A 160 16.81 -8.25 -11.94
CA LEU A 160 17.82 -8.91 -11.11
C LEU A 160 17.53 -10.40 -10.97
N ASP A 161 18.41 -11.23 -11.55
CA ASP A 161 18.37 -12.70 -11.38
C ASP A 161 19.12 -13.10 -10.10
N LEU A 162 18.37 -13.29 -9.01
CA LEU A 162 18.89 -13.54 -7.67
C LEU A 162 19.08 -15.02 -7.38
N THR A 163 20.09 -15.63 -8.00
CA THR A 163 20.43 -17.06 -7.79
C THR A 163 21.60 -17.32 -6.83
N THR A 164 22.12 -16.31 -6.12
CA THR A 164 23.29 -16.48 -5.23
C THR A 164 22.95 -16.38 -3.74
N THR A 165 23.14 -17.48 -3.03
CA THR A 165 22.93 -17.71 -1.57
C THR A 165 24.04 -17.14 -0.66
N SER A 166 24.66 -16.00 -0.99
CA SER A 166 25.67 -15.41 -0.11
C SER A 166 25.04 -14.40 0.86
N GLY A 167 25.14 -14.68 2.16
CA GLY A 167 24.62 -13.92 3.29
C GLY A 167 25.19 -12.51 3.52
N ASP A 168 25.52 -11.78 2.46
CA ASP A 168 25.88 -10.37 2.52
C ASP A 168 24.70 -9.51 2.05
N ALA A 169 24.52 -8.33 2.66
CA ALA A 169 23.50 -7.37 2.26
C ALA A 169 23.75 -6.93 0.82
N GLN A 170 22.77 -7.16 -0.06
CA GLN A 170 22.85 -6.79 -1.46
C GLN A 170 22.29 -5.39 -1.61
N THR A 171 23.15 -4.44 -1.96
CA THR A 171 22.75 -3.05 -2.19
C THR A 171 22.54 -2.85 -3.69
N LEU A 172 21.30 -2.59 -4.06
CA LEU A 172 20.96 -2.02 -5.35
C LEU A 172 20.96 -0.50 -5.24
N VAL A 173 21.61 0.15 -6.20
CA VAL A 173 21.47 1.58 -6.42
C VAL A 173 20.52 1.74 -7.60
N ALA A 174 19.31 2.21 -7.36
CA ALA A 174 18.53 2.87 -8.40
C ALA A 174 19.37 4.10 -8.79
N ASN A 175 20.12 3.99 -9.89
CA ASN A 175 20.90 5.12 -10.37
C ASN A 175 19.93 6.20 -10.86
N THR A 176 20.46 7.39 -11.15
CA THR A 176 19.82 8.67 -11.49
C THR A 176 18.64 8.68 -12.50
N ALA A 177 18.22 7.54 -13.02
CA ALA A 177 16.94 7.35 -13.69
C ALA A 177 15.78 7.43 -12.70
N THR A 178 15.31 8.65 -12.52
CA THR A 178 14.17 9.08 -11.70
C THR A 178 12.85 8.36 -11.99
N SER A 179 12.75 7.58 -13.08
CA SER A 179 11.78 6.48 -13.15
C SER A 179 12.42 5.25 -13.76
N SER A 180 13.05 4.47 -12.90
CA SER A 180 13.47 3.11 -13.18
C SER A 180 12.35 2.14 -12.85
N SER A 181 12.07 1.20 -13.74
CA SER A 181 11.37 -0.02 -13.35
C SER A 181 12.40 -1.05 -12.88
N PHE A 182 12.31 -1.51 -11.63
CA PHE A 182 13.19 -2.56 -11.14
C PHE A 182 12.41 -3.84 -10.92
N LYS A 183 12.81 -4.91 -11.62
CA LYS A 183 12.19 -6.23 -11.53
C LYS A 183 13.01 -7.12 -10.62
N ILE A 184 12.42 -7.50 -9.48
CA ILE A 184 12.90 -8.65 -8.72
C ILE A 184 12.11 -9.89 -9.13
N GLY A 185 12.80 -10.88 -9.67
CA GLY A 185 12.24 -12.20 -9.97
C GLY A 185 13.35 -13.24 -9.99
N GLY A 186 13.14 -14.38 -9.31
CA GLY A 186 14.06 -15.50 -9.42
C GLY A 186 13.95 -16.13 -10.81
N GLY A 187 15.08 -16.37 -11.49
CA GLY A 187 15.11 -17.21 -12.67
C GLY A 187 14.52 -18.61 -12.41
N THR A 188 14.34 -19.40 -13.47
CA THR A 188 13.81 -20.77 -13.38
C THR A 188 14.75 -21.67 -12.56
N GLY A 189 14.58 -21.67 -11.24
CA GLY A 189 15.42 -22.38 -10.29
C GLY A 189 15.58 -21.58 -9.00
N THR A 190 14.79 -21.94 -7.98
CA THR A 190 14.70 -21.41 -6.60
C THR A 190 13.91 -20.08 -6.41
N PRO A 191 12.78 -20.11 -5.67
CA PRO A 191 12.06 -18.92 -5.21
C PRO A 191 12.88 -18.04 -4.26
N ILE A 192 12.48 -16.77 -4.11
CA ILE A 192 12.67 -16.08 -2.82
C ILE A 192 11.74 -16.78 -1.81
N THR A 193 12.20 -17.93 -1.30
CA THR A 193 11.68 -18.61 -0.12
C THR A 193 12.88 -19.03 0.72
N THR A 194 13.04 -18.42 1.90
CA THR A 194 14.03 -18.82 2.89
C THR A 194 13.63 -20.14 3.55
N ASP A 195 14.38 -21.21 3.27
CA ASP A 195 14.26 -22.49 3.98
C ASP A 195 15.65 -23.12 4.23
N GLY A 196 16.48 -22.45 5.04
CA GLY A 196 17.67 -23.12 5.57
C GLY A 196 18.78 -22.19 6.01
N THR A 197 19.02 -22.18 7.32
CA THR A 197 20.28 -21.85 8.01
C THR A 197 20.82 -20.41 7.86
N ASP A 198 20.56 -19.58 8.87
CA ASP A 198 21.50 -18.62 9.49
C ASP A 198 22.26 -17.59 8.62
N ALA A 199 21.60 -16.96 7.65
CA ALA A 199 22.10 -15.69 7.11
C ALA A 199 20.96 -14.68 6.94
N SER A 200 20.98 -13.61 7.73
CA SER A 200 20.08 -12.48 7.54
C SER A 200 20.37 -11.85 6.17
N THR A 201 19.48 -12.04 5.20
CA THR A 201 19.66 -11.49 3.86
C THR A 201 18.88 -10.18 3.76
N TYR A 202 19.59 -9.07 3.66
CA TYR A 202 19.00 -7.74 3.46
C TYR A 202 19.13 -7.32 2.01
N TRP A 203 18.04 -6.81 1.44
CA TRP A 203 18.04 -6.17 0.13
C TRP A 203 17.85 -4.68 0.36
N THR A 204 18.89 -3.89 0.13
CA THR A 204 18.79 -2.44 0.24
C THR A 204 18.65 -1.86 -1.16
N VAL A 205 17.54 -1.17 -1.42
CA VAL A 205 17.37 -0.37 -2.64
C VAL A 205 17.55 1.08 -2.25
N THR A 206 18.70 1.62 -2.62
CA THR A 206 19.04 3.03 -2.42
C THR A 206 18.76 3.81 -3.69
N GLY A 207 18.43 5.08 -3.52
CA GLY A 207 18.28 6.00 -4.62
C GLY A 207 16.88 6.03 -5.23
N VAL A 208 15.86 5.66 -4.44
CA VAL A 208 14.48 5.66 -4.92
C VAL A 208 13.97 7.09 -5.11
N GLU A 209 13.37 7.35 -6.26
CA GLU A 209 12.66 8.57 -6.58
C GLU A 209 11.14 8.38 -6.63
N ALA A 210 10.39 9.48 -6.58
CA ALA A 210 8.92 9.44 -6.56
C ALA A 210 8.30 8.78 -7.80
N SER A 211 9.02 8.74 -8.94
CA SER A 211 8.55 8.08 -10.17
C SER A 211 9.10 6.66 -10.35
N ASP A 212 9.99 6.18 -9.49
CA ASP A 212 10.47 4.80 -9.55
C ASP A 212 9.36 3.80 -9.29
N ARG A 213 9.43 2.69 -10.02
CA ARG A 213 8.49 1.58 -9.92
C ARG A 213 9.23 0.30 -9.66
N PHE A 214 8.78 -0.44 -8.67
CA PHE A 214 9.33 -1.74 -8.36
C PHE A 214 8.30 -2.80 -8.73
N GLU A 215 8.64 -3.67 -9.67
CA GLU A 215 7.79 -4.79 -10.02
C GLU A 215 8.33 -6.07 -9.36
N LEU A 216 7.52 -6.64 -8.48
CA LEU A 216 7.80 -7.93 -7.89
C LEU A 216 7.00 -8.99 -8.64
N THR A 217 7.72 -9.94 -9.21
CA THR A 217 7.14 -11.02 -10.00
C THR A 217 7.24 -12.35 -9.27
N THR A 218 6.39 -13.30 -9.66
CA THR A 218 6.36 -14.60 -8.99
C THR A 218 7.46 -15.53 -9.44
N THR A 219 7.97 -16.28 -8.48
CA THR A 219 8.60 -17.58 -8.74
C THR A 219 7.56 -18.65 -8.44
N THR A 220 7.00 -19.29 -9.46
CA THR A 220 6.13 -20.45 -9.25
C THR A 220 6.93 -21.61 -8.63
N GLY A 221 6.61 -22.02 -7.40
CA GLY A 221 7.22 -23.18 -6.72
C GLY A 221 6.38 -23.66 -5.51
N PRO A 222 6.37 -24.98 -5.17
CA PRO A 222 5.17 -25.70 -4.76
C PRO A 222 4.69 -25.42 -3.32
N THR A 223 3.38 -25.60 -3.15
CA THR A 223 2.68 -25.74 -1.87
C THR A 223 3.35 -26.78 -0.96
N GLY A 224 4.16 -26.33 -0.01
CA GLY A 224 4.68 -27.13 1.09
C GLY A 224 3.80 -26.98 2.32
N GLY A 225 3.18 -28.07 2.76
CA GLY A 225 2.36 -28.12 3.99
C GLY A 225 3.16 -27.85 5.27
N PRO A 226 2.48 -27.76 6.43
CA PRO A 226 3.10 -27.35 7.70
C PRO A 226 4.09 -28.42 8.17
N GLY A 227 5.38 -28.13 8.02
CA GLY A 227 6.49 -29.01 8.38
C GLY A 227 7.26 -28.45 9.58
N THR A 228 7.13 -29.13 10.71
CA THR A 228 7.85 -28.88 11.95
C THR A 228 9.31 -29.33 11.87
N ASN A 229 10.29 -28.41 11.89
CA ASN A 229 11.64 -28.58 12.45
C ASN A 229 12.63 -27.49 11.99
N ASN A 230 12.77 -26.41 12.75
CA ASN A 230 14.02 -25.65 12.74
C ASN A 230 14.42 -25.26 14.16
N GLN A 231 15.15 -26.15 14.82
CA GLN A 231 15.91 -25.84 16.03
C GLN A 231 17.30 -25.36 15.57
N GLY A 232 17.55 -24.06 15.66
CA GLY A 232 18.84 -23.45 15.30
C GLY A 232 18.92 -22.00 15.78
N ASP A 233 19.64 -21.82 16.88
CA ASP A 233 20.42 -20.68 17.36
C ASP A 233 20.08 -19.24 16.88
N GLY A 234 19.20 -18.56 17.61
CA GLY A 234 19.37 -17.15 18.02
C GLY A 234 19.56 -16.03 16.99
N GLY A 235 19.38 -16.26 15.69
CA GLY A 235 19.44 -15.22 14.66
C GLY A 235 18.10 -14.50 14.46
N ASN A 236 18.12 -13.17 14.29
CA ASN A 236 16.98 -12.42 13.74
C ASN A 236 16.76 -12.91 12.30
N GLY A 237 15.58 -13.45 11.99
CA GLY A 237 15.24 -13.88 10.64
C GLY A 237 15.46 -12.74 9.65
N GLY A 238 16.05 -13.00 8.48
CA GLY A 238 16.39 -11.92 7.56
C GLY A 238 15.95 -12.20 6.14
N VAL A 239 14.77 -11.68 5.83
CA VAL A 239 14.44 -11.11 4.52
C VAL A 239 13.74 -9.79 4.80
N THR A 240 14.44 -8.69 4.56
CA THR A 240 13.87 -7.33 4.65
C THR A 240 14.28 -6.58 3.40
N PHE A 241 13.29 -6.02 2.68
CA PHE A 241 13.53 -5.02 1.65
C PHE A 241 13.58 -3.64 2.31
N ASP A 242 14.74 -2.99 2.26
CA ASP A 242 14.96 -1.68 2.86
C ASP A 242 15.12 -0.63 1.75
N PHE A 243 14.22 0.35 1.71
CA PHE A 243 14.20 1.37 0.66
C PHE A 243 14.65 2.72 1.21
N ALA A 244 15.52 3.42 0.47
CA ALA A 244 16.03 4.74 0.83
C ALA A 244 15.97 5.75 -0.35
N PRO A 245 15.38 6.95 -0.17
CA PRO A 245 15.26 7.93 -1.26
C PRO A 245 16.56 8.70 -1.56
N LEU A 246 16.69 9.27 -2.78
CA LEU A 246 17.87 10.07 -3.19
C LEU A 246 17.98 11.41 -2.48
N THR A 247 16.87 12.09 -2.21
CA THR A 247 16.86 13.41 -1.55
C THR A 247 15.66 13.53 -0.62
N ASN A 248 15.85 14.20 0.52
CA ASN A 248 14.82 14.50 1.52
C ASN A 248 13.86 15.61 1.08
N SER A 249 13.46 15.60 -0.20
CA SER A 249 12.39 16.46 -0.71
C SER A 249 11.08 16.09 -0.01
N SER A 250 10.20 17.06 0.20
CA SER A 250 9.13 17.01 1.21
C SER A 250 7.93 16.06 0.91
N SER A 251 8.08 15.10 0.00
CA SER A 251 7.10 14.03 -0.24
C SER A 251 7.73 12.91 -1.09
N ASN A 252 8.31 11.91 -0.46
CA ASN A 252 8.84 10.71 -1.09
C ASN A 252 7.72 9.68 -1.30
N THR A 253 7.68 9.12 -2.51
CA THR A 253 6.73 8.07 -2.89
C THR A 253 7.49 6.82 -3.31
N LEU A 254 7.06 5.65 -2.82
CA LEU A 254 7.50 4.35 -3.32
C LEU A 254 6.33 3.67 -4.03
N SER A 255 6.55 3.12 -5.23
CA SER A 255 5.50 2.39 -5.97
C SER A 255 5.90 0.93 -6.19
N LEU A 256 5.05 0.00 -5.72
CA LEU A 256 5.22 -1.44 -5.84
C LEU A 256 4.10 -2.05 -6.72
N THR A 257 4.46 -2.85 -7.71
CA THR A 257 3.52 -3.64 -8.51
C THR A 257 3.76 -5.12 -8.23
N LEU A 258 2.71 -5.84 -7.84
CA LEU A 258 2.76 -7.27 -7.53
C LEU A 258 2.06 -8.05 -8.65
N ALA A 259 2.84 -8.79 -9.45
CA ALA A 259 2.36 -9.50 -10.64
C ALA A 259 1.75 -10.89 -10.36
N GLY A 260 0.90 -10.98 -9.33
CA GLY A 260 0.02 -12.11 -9.01
C GLY A 260 0.68 -13.40 -8.54
N GLY A 261 0.45 -13.78 -7.27
CA GLY A 261 1.06 -14.94 -6.59
C GLY A 261 2.35 -14.59 -5.82
N VAL A 262 2.61 -13.29 -5.66
CA VAL A 262 3.80 -12.75 -5.01
C VAL A 262 3.65 -12.88 -3.50
N ASN A 263 4.62 -13.50 -2.85
CA ASN A 263 4.61 -13.67 -1.39
C ASN A 263 5.92 -13.13 -0.81
N VAL A 264 5.86 -11.91 -0.27
CA VAL A 264 6.95 -11.33 0.50
C VAL A 264 6.77 -11.72 1.95
N LYS A 265 7.80 -12.30 2.56
CA LYS A 265 7.79 -12.64 3.99
C LYS A 265 9.04 -12.12 4.69
N GLY A 266 8.83 -11.50 5.85
CA GLY A 266 9.88 -11.28 6.82
C GLY A 266 10.39 -12.62 7.36
N GLY A 267 11.65 -12.66 7.78
CA GLY A 267 12.21 -13.87 8.39
C GLY A 267 11.62 -14.12 9.78
N ASP A 268 11.28 -15.37 10.08
CA ASP A 268 10.78 -15.77 11.41
C ASP A 268 11.84 -15.57 12.50
N GLY A 269 11.41 -15.28 13.72
CA GLY A 269 12.27 -15.14 14.88
C GLY A 269 12.84 -16.48 15.36
N GLY A 270 14.14 -16.51 15.70
CA GLY A 270 14.81 -17.70 16.21
C GLY A 270 14.49 -18.06 17.67
N ILE A 271 14.93 -19.24 18.10
CA ILE A 271 14.89 -19.66 19.51
C ILE A 271 16.10 -19.07 20.24
N GLY A 272 15.85 -18.23 21.27
CA GLY A 272 16.91 -17.63 22.09
C GLY A 272 17.56 -18.66 23.03
N GLY A 273 18.89 -18.82 22.98
CA GLY A 273 19.65 -19.70 23.87
C GLY A 273 19.96 -19.08 25.23
N ASP A 274 19.94 -19.91 26.29
CA ASP A 274 20.29 -19.52 27.66
C ASP A 274 21.75 -19.04 27.77
N ASN A 275 21.94 -17.73 27.97
CA ASN A 275 23.18 -17.21 28.55
C ASN A 275 22.92 -16.88 30.03
N SER A 276 23.68 -17.55 30.90
CA SER A 276 23.63 -17.54 32.38
C SER A 276 23.81 -16.16 33.07
N PHE A 277 23.67 -15.04 32.35
CA PHE A 277 23.65 -13.70 32.92
C PHE A 277 22.65 -12.83 32.13
N SER A 278 21.40 -12.80 32.60
CA SER A 278 20.36 -11.78 32.34
C SER A 278 20.29 -11.18 30.92
N SER A 279 19.63 -11.88 29.99
CA SER A 279 18.53 -11.39 29.15
C SER A 279 18.26 -12.41 28.02
N SER A 280 17.39 -13.38 28.29
CA SER A 280 16.78 -14.24 27.26
C SER A 280 15.84 -13.39 26.40
N ARG A 281 16.33 -12.82 25.30
CA ARG A 281 15.44 -12.23 24.30
C ARG A 281 15.00 -13.33 23.36
N SER A 282 13.70 -13.66 23.37
CA SER A 282 13.03 -14.34 22.26
C SER A 282 13.35 -13.61 20.96
N GLY A 283 13.54 -14.34 19.86
CA GLY A 283 13.73 -13.70 18.56
C GLY A 283 12.41 -13.10 18.10
N ASP A 284 12.36 -11.78 17.90
CA ASP A 284 11.24 -11.15 17.21
C ASP A 284 11.26 -11.56 15.73
N GLY A 285 10.08 -11.69 15.13
CA GLY A 285 9.96 -11.83 13.69
C GLY A 285 10.43 -10.55 12.98
N ALA A 286 11.00 -10.69 11.79
CA ALA A 286 11.53 -9.54 11.06
C ALA A 286 10.48 -8.85 10.19
N THR A 287 10.78 -7.59 9.86
CA THR A 287 9.95 -6.80 8.96
C THR A 287 10.15 -7.23 7.51
N ALA A 288 9.07 -7.35 6.73
CA ALA A 288 9.16 -7.70 5.32
C ALA A 288 9.67 -6.53 4.46
N ILE A 289 9.06 -5.36 4.60
CA ILE A 289 9.44 -4.13 3.87
C ILE A 289 9.63 -2.97 4.86
N ASN A 290 10.78 -2.32 4.81
CA ASN A 290 11.03 -1.05 5.48
C ASN A 290 10.91 0.10 4.48
N ALA A 291 9.83 0.88 4.61
CA ALA A 291 9.54 2.08 3.85
C ALA A 291 9.39 3.31 4.78
N SER A 292 10.07 3.29 5.93
CA SER A 292 9.98 4.34 6.96
C SER A 292 10.40 5.74 6.51
N ASN A 293 11.09 5.84 5.36
CA ASN A 293 11.54 7.10 4.78
C ASN A 293 10.58 7.65 3.69
N PHE A 294 9.43 7.01 3.48
CA PHE A 294 8.43 7.40 2.47
C PHE A 294 7.13 7.87 3.12
N GLU A 295 6.63 9.01 2.65
CA GLU A 295 5.33 9.56 3.03
C GLU A 295 4.19 8.86 2.29
N THR A 296 4.45 8.35 1.07
CA THR A 296 3.46 7.62 0.27
C THR A 296 4.01 6.28 -0.21
N LEU A 297 3.21 5.22 -0.09
CA LEU A 297 3.46 3.91 -0.67
C LEU A 297 2.29 3.51 -1.56
N ASN A 298 2.52 3.37 -2.87
CA ASN A 298 1.54 2.85 -3.81
C ASN A 298 1.75 1.34 -3.98
N ILE A 299 0.71 0.54 -3.84
CA ILE A 299 0.74 -0.90 -4.09
C ILE A 299 -0.31 -1.26 -5.12
N THR A 300 0.12 -1.78 -6.26
CA THR A 300 -0.75 -2.28 -7.33
C THR A 300 -0.70 -3.81 -7.35
N SER A 301 -1.76 -4.45 -6.85
CA SER A 301 -1.89 -5.91 -6.78
C SER A 301 -2.69 -6.43 -7.97
N THR A 302 -2.01 -7.11 -8.90
CA THR A 302 -2.58 -7.59 -10.17
C THR A 302 -2.22 -9.05 -10.40
N GLY A 303 -2.42 -9.55 -11.63
CA GLY A 303 -2.11 -10.92 -12.04
C GLY A 303 -3.21 -11.92 -11.71
N SER A 304 -2.86 -13.22 -11.68
CA SER A 304 -3.83 -14.33 -11.65
C SER A 304 -3.95 -15.04 -10.30
N SER A 305 -3.19 -14.61 -9.28
CA SER A 305 -3.11 -15.26 -7.97
C SER A 305 -2.95 -14.22 -6.86
N ALA A 306 -3.48 -14.51 -5.68
CA ALA A 306 -3.39 -13.60 -4.52
C ALA A 306 -1.93 -13.26 -4.18
N ASN A 307 -1.73 -12.04 -3.72
CA ASN A 307 -0.42 -11.52 -3.29
C ASN A 307 -0.41 -11.34 -1.77
N SER A 308 0.78 -11.43 -1.16
CA SER A 308 0.96 -11.16 0.27
C SER A 308 2.28 -10.46 0.55
N ILE A 309 2.26 -9.57 1.55
CA ILE A 309 3.43 -8.97 2.19
C ILE A 309 3.21 -9.15 3.68
N LEU A 310 3.98 -10.04 4.29
CA LEU A 310 3.79 -10.46 5.67
C LEU A 310 5.08 -10.33 6.46
N GLY A 311 4.99 -9.87 7.71
CA GLY A 311 6.11 -9.96 8.64
C GLY A 311 6.46 -11.41 8.97
N GLY A 312 7.66 -11.61 9.52
CA GLY A 312 8.06 -12.89 10.06
C GLY A 312 7.30 -13.22 11.34
N SER A 313 7.11 -14.50 11.61
CA SER A 313 6.47 -14.98 12.83
C SER A 313 7.40 -14.82 14.03
N ALA A 314 6.84 -14.62 15.22
CA ALA A 314 7.58 -14.61 16.48
C ALA A 314 8.31 -15.93 16.73
N GLY A 315 9.54 -15.83 17.25
CA GLY A 315 10.25 -16.95 17.85
C GLY A 315 9.77 -17.24 19.28
N SER A 316 10.38 -18.24 19.91
CA SER A 316 10.14 -18.60 21.32
C SER A 316 11.46 -18.71 22.07
N SER A 317 11.56 -18.16 23.27
CA SER A 317 12.73 -18.38 24.13
C SER A 317 12.69 -19.75 24.81
N ALA A 318 13.82 -20.19 25.38
CA ALA A 318 13.91 -21.43 26.16
C ALA A 318 13.01 -21.46 27.42
N ASP A 319 12.62 -20.30 27.95
CA ASP A 319 11.67 -20.13 29.06
C ASP A 319 10.21 -19.89 28.61
N ASN A 320 9.91 -20.14 27.33
CA ASN A 320 8.58 -20.04 26.73
C ASN A 320 7.98 -18.63 26.80
N GLN A 321 8.83 -17.59 26.84
CA GLN A 321 8.39 -16.22 26.58
C GLN A 321 8.27 -16.04 25.05
N PRO A 322 7.09 -15.71 24.53
CA PRO A 322 6.91 -15.50 23.10
C PRO A 322 7.65 -14.22 22.66
N GLY A 323 8.28 -14.26 21.48
CA GLY A 323 8.68 -13.04 20.77
C GLY A 323 7.47 -12.31 20.21
N THR A 324 7.70 -11.20 19.51
CA THR A 324 6.64 -10.50 18.76
C THR A 324 6.73 -10.84 17.28
N ASP A 325 5.56 -10.90 16.62
CA ASP A 325 5.52 -11.02 15.15
C ASP A 325 6.11 -9.75 14.53
N GLY A 326 6.85 -9.93 13.44
CA GLY A 326 7.37 -8.84 12.64
C GLY A 326 6.26 -8.06 11.95
N LYS A 327 6.51 -6.78 11.67
CA LYS A 327 5.58 -5.98 10.85
C LYS A 327 5.73 -6.33 9.38
N SER A 328 4.63 -6.33 8.64
CA SER A 328 4.67 -6.55 7.20
C SER A 328 5.36 -5.41 6.47
N ILE A 329 4.96 -4.18 6.77
CA ILE A 329 5.52 -2.96 6.19
C ILE A 329 5.69 -1.93 7.30
N VAL A 330 6.88 -1.37 7.47
CA VAL A 330 7.12 -0.24 8.38
C VAL A 330 7.11 1.06 7.58
N LEU A 331 6.35 2.04 8.05
CA LEU A 331 6.04 3.30 7.38
C LEU A 331 6.47 4.51 8.22
N ALA A 332 6.57 5.68 7.57
CA ALA A 332 6.70 6.95 8.27
C ALA A 332 5.44 7.25 9.11
N THR A 333 5.57 8.11 10.12
CA THR A 333 4.41 8.64 10.86
C THR A 333 3.54 9.46 9.92
N GLY A 334 2.23 9.21 9.91
CA GLY A 334 1.29 9.90 9.02
C GLY A 334 1.35 9.44 7.55
N ALA A 335 2.07 8.36 7.23
CA ALA A 335 2.22 7.91 5.86
C ALA A 335 0.88 7.44 5.25
N THR A 336 0.79 7.53 3.92
CA THR A 336 -0.35 7.04 3.14
C THR A 336 0.05 5.79 2.35
N ILE A 337 -0.73 4.71 2.46
CA ILE A 337 -0.70 3.59 1.52
C ILE A 337 -1.89 3.75 0.56
N SER A 338 -1.62 3.75 -0.74
CA SER A 338 -2.66 3.66 -1.77
C SER A 338 -2.64 2.27 -2.40
N VAL A 339 -3.76 1.55 -2.35
CA VAL A 339 -3.89 0.19 -2.89
C VAL A 339 -4.79 0.21 -4.12
N SER A 340 -4.34 -0.43 -5.19
CA SER A 340 -5.09 -0.56 -6.45
C SER A 340 -4.88 -1.92 -7.11
N GLY A 341 -5.68 -2.20 -8.14
CA GLY A 341 -5.65 -3.46 -8.89
C GLY A 341 -6.81 -4.38 -8.53
N THR A 342 -6.72 -5.62 -9.00
CA THR A 342 -7.86 -6.54 -9.05
C THR A 342 -7.68 -7.79 -8.20
N GLN A 343 -6.47 -8.05 -7.73
CA GLN A 343 -6.12 -9.33 -7.15
C GLN A 343 -5.94 -9.21 -5.64
N ALA A 344 -6.53 -10.15 -4.89
CA ALA A 344 -6.50 -10.17 -3.43
C ALA A 344 -5.09 -9.92 -2.87
N LEU A 345 -5.01 -9.11 -1.81
CA LEU A 345 -3.78 -8.65 -1.19
C LEU A 345 -3.87 -8.79 0.32
N ASP A 346 -2.91 -9.50 0.90
CA ASP A 346 -2.73 -9.55 2.35
C ASP A 346 -1.49 -8.74 2.75
N LEU A 347 -1.72 -7.64 3.46
CA LEU A 347 -0.67 -6.79 4.02
C LEU A 347 -0.40 -7.10 5.49
N GLY A 348 -1.09 -8.07 6.11
CA GLY A 348 -0.92 -8.42 7.51
C GLY A 348 -0.99 -7.21 8.44
N THR A 349 -0.04 -7.13 9.39
CA THR A 349 0.05 -6.02 10.35
C THR A 349 1.11 -5.03 9.92
N LEU A 350 0.73 -3.77 9.75
CA LEU A 350 1.65 -2.68 9.42
C LEU A 350 2.44 -2.22 10.65
N GLY A 351 3.48 -1.43 10.43
CA GLY A 351 4.18 -0.65 11.45
C GLY A 351 4.15 0.82 11.06
N GLY A 352 3.74 1.69 11.98
CA GLY A 352 3.56 3.11 11.71
C GLY A 352 2.68 3.78 12.76
N ASN A 353 2.61 5.10 12.75
CA ASN A 353 1.74 5.87 13.63
C ASN A 353 0.82 6.78 12.83
N GLY A 354 -0.50 6.63 12.96
CA GLY A 354 -1.50 7.47 12.30
C GLY A 354 -1.51 7.33 10.78
N THR A 355 -1.51 6.08 10.29
CA THR A 355 -1.43 5.74 8.87
C THR A 355 -2.76 5.99 8.15
N THR A 356 -2.69 6.44 6.89
CA THR A 356 -3.84 6.43 5.98
C THR A 356 -3.74 5.27 5.01
N ILE A 357 -4.76 4.41 4.91
CA ILE A 357 -4.85 3.33 3.92
C ILE A 357 -6.02 3.63 2.99
N ASN A 358 -5.73 3.83 1.72
CA ASN A 358 -6.72 4.15 0.70
C ASN A 358 -6.78 3.05 -0.37
N ALA A 359 -7.80 2.20 -0.30
CA ALA A 359 -8.07 1.14 -1.24
C ALA A 359 -9.39 1.36 -2.02
N GLY A 360 -9.91 2.59 -2.09
CA GLY A 360 -11.23 2.87 -2.68
C GLY A 360 -11.39 2.48 -4.17
N SER A 361 -10.27 2.30 -4.90
CA SER A 361 -10.25 1.80 -6.29
C SER A 361 -9.82 0.34 -6.42
N PHE A 362 -9.63 -0.37 -5.31
CA PHE A 362 -9.19 -1.76 -5.30
C PHE A 362 -10.39 -2.69 -5.49
N GLU A 363 -10.29 -3.64 -6.41
CA GLU A 363 -11.37 -4.59 -6.68
C GLU A 363 -11.18 -5.93 -5.95
N GLY A 364 -9.94 -6.23 -5.56
CA GLY A 364 -9.59 -7.45 -4.83
C GLY A 364 -9.98 -7.37 -3.34
N ASN A 365 -9.88 -8.50 -2.65
CA ASN A 365 -10.02 -8.54 -1.19
C ASN A 365 -8.74 -8.03 -0.53
N LEU A 366 -8.86 -7.06 0.37
CA LEU A 366 -7.76 -6.52 1.16
C LEU A 366 -7.79 -7.06 2.59
N SER A 367 -6.66 -7.56 3.08
CA SER A 367 -6.44 -7.88 4.49
C SER A 367 -5.35 -6.98 5.03
N VAL A 368 -5.67 -6.13 6.02
CA VAL A 368 -4.70 -5.22 6.62
C VAL A 368 -5.11 -4.79 8.02
N ILE A 369 -4.14 -4.76 8.92
CA ILE A 369 -4.26 -4.23 10.28
C ILE A 369 -3.24 -3.12 10.43
N ALA A 370 -3.70 -1.90 10.70
CA ALA A 370 -2.83 -0.78 11.07
C ALA A 370 -2.30 -0.96 12.50
N ASP A 371 -1.31 -0.14 12.88
CA ASP A 371 -0.58 -0.34 14.14
C ASP A 371 -1.03 0.61 15.24
N SER A 372 -0.32 1.72 15.43
CA SER A 372 -0.59 2.68 16.49
C SER A 372 -1.10 4.00 15.94
N GLY A 373 -1.66 4.83 16.81
CA GLY A 373 -2.15 6.17 16.46
C GLY A 373 -3.51 6.12 15.79
N ASN A 374 -4.00 7.28 15.36
CA ASN A 374 -5.34 7.39 14.79
C ASN A 374 -5.29 7.15 13.29
N ASN A 375 -5.64 5.94 12.84
CA ASN A 375 -5.54 5.54 11.45
C ASN A 375 -6.83 5.87 10.68
N THR A 376 -6.71 6.10 9.38
CA THR A 376 -7.86 6.25 8.46
C THR A 376 -7.77 5.20 7.39
N MET A 377 -8.81 4.40 7.20
CA MET A 377 -8.82 3.27 6.27
C MET A 377 -10.03 3.35 5.36
N THR A 378 -9.84 3.08 4.07
CA THR A 378 -10.91 2.94 3.08
C THR A 378 -10.68 1.65 2.31
N GLY A 379 -11.62 0.72 2.41
CA GLY A 379 -11.68 -0.51 1.61
C GLY A 379 -12.13 -0.26 0.18
N GLY A 380 -12.11 -1.33 -0.62
CA GLY A 380 -12.44 -1.34 -2.03
C GLY A 380 -13.83 -1.93 -2.30
N SER A 381 -14.00 -2.58 -3.45
CA SER A 381 -15.25 -3.30 -3.76
C SER A 381 -15.21 -4.78 -3.39
N GLY A 382 -14.06 -5.28 -2.94
CA GLY A 382 -13.84 -6.67 -2.53
C GLY A 382 -14.43 -6.98 -1.15
N ASN A 383 -14.19 -8.19 -0.67
CA ASN A 383 -14.52 -8.56 0.71
C ASN A 383 -13.30 -8.30 1.60
N ASP A 384 -13.28 -7.15 2.24
CA ASP A 384 -12.12 -6.64 2.94
C ASP A 384 -12.12 -7.01 4.43
N MET A 385 -10.92 -7.12 5.00
CA MET A 385 -10.67 -7.37 6.41
C MET A 385 -9.75 -6.27 6.94
N LEU A 386 -10.34 -5.28 7.61
CA LEU A 386 -9.65 -4.04 8.00
C LEU A 386 -9.63 -3.90 9.52
N GLY A 387 -8.44 -3.71 10.10
CA GLY A 387 -8.25 -3.44 11.52
C GLY A 387 -7.50 -2.13 11.76
N GLY A 388 -8.03 -1.30 12.65
CA GLY A 388 -7.44 0.00 12.99
C GLY A 388 -6.21 -0.08 13.89
N GLY A 389 -6.09 -1.14 14.68
CA GLY A 389 -5.03 -1.26 15.68
C GLY A 389 -5.32 -0.44 16.94
N ASN A 390 -4.27 0.11 17.53
CA ASN A 390 -4.31 0.94 18.73
C ASN A 390 -4.57 2.41 18.36
N GLY A 391 -5.67 2.98 18.83
CA GLY A 391 -5.96 4.42 18.68
C GLY A 391 -7.42 4.68 18.33
N GLN A 392 -7.71 5.92 17.94
CA GLN A 392 -9.03 6.29 17.43
C GLN A 392 -9.01 6.20 15.91
N ASP A 393 -9.47 5.07 15.39
CA ASP A 393 -9.41 4.76 13.97
C ASP A 393 -10.74 5.05 13.27
N THR A 394 -10.66 5.40 11.99
CA THR A 394 -11.83 5.55 11.12
C THR A 394 -11.71 4.58 9.95
N ILE A 395 -12.73 3.74 9.76
CA ILE A 395 -12.78 2.72 8.71
C ILE A 395 -14.02 2.96 7.85
N THR A 396 -13.81 3.07 6.54
CA THR A 396 -14.84 2.95 5.50
C THR A 396 -14.61 1.61 4.82
N LEU A 397 -15.58 0.71 4.86
CA LEU A 397 -15.44 -0.67 4.37
C LEU A 397 -15.55 -0.77 2.86
N GLY A 398 -16.34 0.11 2.22
CA GLY A 398 -16.58 0.04 0.78
C GLY A 398 -17.66 -0.97 0.40
N GLY A 399 -17.51 -1.61 -0.76
CA GLY A 399 -18.44 -2.65 -1.21
C GLY A 399 -18.15 -4.01 -0.58
N GLY A 400 -18.91 -5.04 -0.97
CA GLY A 400 -18.65 -6.43 -0.55
C GLY A 400 -19.22 -6.80 0.82
N SER A 401 -18.79 -7.96 1.33
CA SER A 401 -19.10 -8.44 2.68
C SER A 401 -17.82 -8.44 3.50
N ASN A 402 -17.71 -7.46 4.40
CA ASN A 402 -16.44 -7.09 5.01
C ASN A 402 -16.33 -7.54 6.46
N PHE A 403 -15.10 -7.48 6.99
CA PHE A 403 -14.76 -7.70 8.37
C PHE A 403 -14.06 -6.47 8.97
N VAL A 404 -14.61 -5.96 10.06
CA VAL A 404 -13.91 -5.04 10.96
C VAL A 404 -13.13 -5.87 11.98
N VAL A 405 -11.81 -5.81 11.97
CA VAL A 405 -10.95 -6.56 12.88
C VAL A 405 -10.62 -5.74 14.12
N ILE A 406 -10.83 -6.34 15.28
CA ILE A 406 -10.41 -5.82 16.57
C ILE A 406 -9.16 -6.60 16.98
N SER A 407 -8.01 -5.95 16.88
CA SER A 407 -6.72 -6.49 17.34
C SER A 407 -6.47 -6.04 18.78
N ASP A 408 -6.10 -6.97 19.66
CA ASP A 408 -5.89 -6.72 21.08
C ASP A 408 -4.86 -5.58 21.30
N GLY A 409 -5.32 -4.52 21.96
CA GLY A 409 -4.58 -3.29 22.16
C GLY A 409 -4.69 -2.82 23.60
N VAL A 410 -3.56 -2.52 24.23
CA VAL A 410 -3.50 -1.96 25.59
C VAL A 410 -3.82 -0.47 25.53
N ASP A 411 -4.83 0.00 26.25
CA ASP A 411 -5.29 1.38 26.33
C ASP A 411 -5.64 1.87 27.75
N VAL A 412 -5.53 3.17 27.98
CA VAL A 412 -5.59 3.83 29.28
C VAL A 412 -6.68 4.91 29.32
N LEU A 413 -7.62 4.76 30.25
CA LEU A 413 -8.57 5.77 30.79
C LEU A 413 -9.68 6.33 29.87
N LEU A 414 -10.89 6.36 30.47
CA LEU A 414 -12.22 6.83 30.03
C LEU A 414 -12.36 8.10 29.17
N SER A 415 -11.32 8.91 28.98
CA SER A 415 -11.38 10.18 28.23
C SER A 415 -10.61 10.17 26.90
N ASN A 416 -9.78 9.15 26.63
CA ASN A 416 -8.97 9.01 25.41
C ASN A 416 -9.09 7.60 24.78
N ARG A 417 -10.26 6.95 24.93
CA ARG A 417 -10.48 5.56 24.49
C ARG A 417 -10.09 5.35 23.03
N ALA A 418 -9.38 4.27 22.75
CA ALA A 418 -9.29 3.69 21.43
C ALA A 418 -10.70 3.29 20.98
N THR A 419 -11.13 3.87 19.87
CA THR A 419 -12.45 3.61 19.29
C THR A 419 -12.28 3.41 17.81
N THR A 420 -12.84 2.34 17.26
CA THR A 420 -12.93 2.16 15.82
C THR A 420 -14.27 2.70 15.34
N THR A 421 -14.27 3.76 14.56
CA THR A 421 -15.45 4.33 13.92
C THR A 421 -15.60 3.74 12.52
N VAL A 422 -16.71 3.05 12.26
CA VAL A 422 -17.03 2.45 10.97
C VAL A 422 -18.13 3.28 10.30
N THR A 423 -17.84 3.81 9.12
CA THR A 423 -18.65 4.87 8.51
C THR A 423 -19.83 4.39 7.68
N ASP A 424 -19.78 3.17 7.16
CA ASP A 424 -20.65 2.63 6.11
C ASP A 424 -21.04 1.16 6.34
N PHE A 425 -20.98 0.69 7.59
CA PHE A 425 -21.29 -0.70 7.94
C PHE A 425 -22.69 -1.14 7.46
N GLU A 426 -22.74 -2.19 6.65
CA GLU A 426 -23.95 -2.80 6.11
C GLU A 426 -24.36 -4.04 6.93
N ALA A 427 -25.34 -3.86 7.83
CA ALA A 427 -25.83 -4.95 8.67
C ALA A 427 -26.32 -6.16 7.86
N GLY A 428 -25.93 -7.35 8.30
CA GLY A 428 -26.19 -8.63 7.63
C GLY A 428 -25.18 -8.99 6.53
N SER A 429 -24.52 -8.02 5.90
CA SER A 429 -23.41 -8.27 4.96
C SER A 429 -22.07 -8.24 5.69
N ASP A 430 -21.82 -7.17 6.43
CA ASP A 430 -20.59 -6.96 7.17
C ASP A 430 -20.60 -7.64 8.53
N LYS A 431 -19.39 -7.90 9.04
CA LYS A 431 -19.14 -8.57 10.31
C LYS A 431 -18.07 -7.85 11.12
N ILE A 432 -18.05 -8.10 12.42
CA ILE A 432 -16.97 -7.70 13.32
C ILE A 432 -16.23 -8.96 13.74
N LYS A 433 -14.90 -8.95 13.64
CA LYS A 433 -14.01 -10.05 14.03
C LYS A 433 -13.16 -9.62 15.22
N ALA A 434 -13.29 -10.31 16.35
CA ALA A 434 -12.49 -10.10 17.55
C ALA A 434 -11.65 -11.35 17.88
N ASN A 435 -10.95 -11.34 19.02
CA ASN A 435 -10.25 -12.51 19.53
C ASN A 435 -11.21 -13.71 19.65
N ALA A 436 -10.74 -14.90 19.26
CA ALA A 436 -11.54 -16.14 19.24
C ALA A 436 -12.04 -16.59 20.64
N ASN A 437 -11.52 -15.98 21.72
CA ASN A 437 -11.99 -16.21 23.08
C ASN A 437 -13.16 -15.31 23.51
N ASN A 438 -13.55 -14.33 22.68
CA ASN A 438 -14.69 -13.44 22.96
C ASN A 438 -16.01 -14.15 22.61
N ASP A 439 -16.92 -14.22 23.57
CA ASP A 439 -18.26 -14.84 23.47
C ASP A 439 -19.34 -13.76 23.70
N VAL A 440 -20.56 -13.98 23.21
CA VAL A 440 -21.70 -13.11 23.52
C VAL A 440 -22.16 -13.39 24.96
N VAL A 441 -22.31 -12.32 25.76
CA VAL A 441 -22.68 -12.35 27.20
C VAL A 441 -23.34 -13.64 27.68
N SER A 442 -22.66 -14.36 28.57
CA SER A 442 -23.17 -15.53 29.26
C SER A 442 -23.27 -15.29 30.78
N ASN A 443 -24.43 -14.76 31.18
CA ASN A 443 -25.18 -15.13 32.39
C ASN A 443 -24.98 -14.27 33.67
N GLN A 444 -26.10 -13.77 34.22
CA GLN A 444 -26.28 -13.68 35.68
C GLN A 444 -27.10 -14.88 36.13
N SER A 445 -26.43 -15.85 36.77
CA SER A 445 -27.07 -16.98 37.43
C SER A 445 -27.75 -16.57 38.74
N GLY A 446 -28.90 -15.90 38.62
CA GLY A 446 -29.90 -15.78 39.68
C GLY A 446 -31.03 -16.79 39.43
N ALA A 447 -31.06 -17.86 40.22
CA ALA A 447 -31.95 -19.02 40.12
C ALA A 447 -33.35 -18.81 39.49
N GLY A 448 -33.61 -19.54 38.41
CA GLY A 448 -34.94 -20.06 38.10
C GLY A 448 -35.75 -19.35 37.02
N SER A 449 -35.28 -19.38 35.77
CA SER A 449 -36.14 -19.67 34.60
C SER A 449 -35.25 -19.76 33.36
N ALA A 450 -35.47 -20.78 32.52
CA ALA A 450 -34.84 -20.85 31.22
C ALA A 450 -35.21 -19.59 30.42
N VAL A 451 -34.21 -18.85 29.94
CA VAL A 451 -34.41 -17.82 28.91
C VAL A 451 -33.50 -18.15 27.75
N THR A 452 -34.14 -18.51 26.64
CA THR A 452 -33.56 -18.51 25.31
C THR A 452 -33.34 -17.05 24.91
N THR A 453 -32.12 -16.59 24.68
CA THR A 453 -31.88 -15.28 24.04
C THR A 453 -31.14 -15.46 22.74
N THR A 454 -31.90 -15.64 21.66
CA THR A 454 -31.64 -14.88 20.44
C THR A 454 -31.53 -13.40 20.88
N ASN A 455 -30.52 -12.63 20.45
CA ASN A 455 -30.37 -11.17 20.64
C ASN A 455 -29.63 -10.66 21.90
N GLY A 456 -28.30 -10.53 21.84
CA GLY A 456 -27.46 -9.81 22.82
C GLY A 456 -27.61 -8.27 22.85
N LYS A 457 -28.80 -7.73 22.59
CA LYS A 457 -29.05 -6.27 22.66
C LYS A 457 -29.31 -5.88 24.10
N ILE A 458 -28.40 -5.15 24.74
CA ILE A 458 -28.69 -4.54 26.05
C ILE A 458 -29.65 -3.38 25.80
N THR A 459 -30.95 -3.66 25.94
CA THR A 459 -32.03 -2.69 25.69
C THR A 459 -32.42 -1.90 26.94
N ASP A 460 -32.03 -2.36 28.12
CA ASP A 460 -32.41 -1.76 29.39
C ASP A 460 -31.17 -1.58 30.29
N PHE A 461 -30.69 -0.34 30.40
CA PHE A 461 -29.67 0.04 31.39
C PHE A 461 -30.28 0.71 32.63
N SER A 462 -31.56 0.45 32.95
CA SER A 462 -32.20 1.11 34.09
C SER A 462 -31.67 0.58 35.42
N ASN A 463 -30.68 1.27 35.97
CA ASN A 463 -30.21 1.06 37.34
C ASN A 463 -31.19 1.74 38.32
N GLY A 464 -32.45 1.27 38.37
CA GLY A 464 -33.44 1.60 39.39
C GLY A 464 -33.92 3.06 39.55
N ASN A 465 -33.23 4.10 39.06
CA ASN A 465 -33.68 5.50 39.06
C ASN A 465 -32.80 6.52 38.30
N GLN A 466 -31.84 6.11 37.46
CA GLN A 466 -31.00 7.06 36.70
C GLN A 466 -31.34 7.00 35.20
N ALA A 467 -31.60 8.15 34.59
CA ALA A 467 -31.75 8.25 33.14
C ALA A 467 -30.36 8.09 32.50
N ASN A 468 -30.13 6.97 31.83
CA ASN A 468 -28.95 6.65 31.00
C ASN A 468 -28.94 7.48 29.69
N SER A 469 -29.06 8.79 29.81
CA SER A 469 -29.38 9.71 28.72
C SER A 469 -28.19 10.05 27.83
N THR A 470 -26.96 9.90 28.33
CA THR A 470 -25.70 10.20 27.62
C THR A 470 -24.91 8.94 27.27
N LEU A 471 -24.03 9.02 26.26
CA LEU A 471 -23.12 7.93 25.90
C LEU A 471 -22.21 7.50 27.06
N ALA A 472 -21.67 8.49 27.79
CA ALA A 472 -20.78 8.25 28.92
C ALA A 472 -21.49 7.48 30.05
N GLU A 473 -22.76 7.79 30.33
CA GLU A 473 -23.57 7.05 31.30
C GLU A 473 -23.84 5.60 30.86
N LYS A 474 -24.02 5.34 29.56
CA LYS A 474 -24.21 3.97 29.05
C LYS A 474 -22.94 3.12 29.14
N LEU A 475 -21.80 3.68 28.73
CA LEU A 475 -20.50 3.00 28.83
C LEU A 475 -20.14 2.71 30.29
N ALA A 476 -20.32 3.69 31.18
CA ALA A 476 -20.06 3.54 32.60
C ALA A 476 -20.91 2.43 33.26
N LEU A 477 -22.11 2.12 32.74
CA LEU A 477 -22.95 1.04 33.27
C LEU A 477 -22.50 -0.36 32.83
N ILE A 478 -21.84 -0.48 31.68
CA ILE A 478 -21.26 -1.73 31.19
C ILE A 478 -19.95 -2.04 31.94
N GLU A 479 -19.25 -1.00 32.37
CA GLU A 479 -17.95 -1.06 33.04
C GLU A 479 -18.06 -1.04 34.58
N ASP A 480 -19.24 -0.80 35.14
CA ASP A 480 -19.43 -0.71 36.59
C ASP A 480 -19.23 -2.07 37.25
N ASP A 481 -18.23 -2.17 38.12
CA ASP A 481 -17.77 -3.44 38.68
C ASP A 481 -18.83 -4.20 39.50
N GLU A 482 -19.87 -3.50 39.97
CA GLU A 482 -20.94 -4.00 40.84
C GLU A 482 -22.36 -3.74 40.27
N GLY A 483 -22.45 -3.28 39.02
CA GLY A 483 -23.71 -2.86 38.39
C GLY A 483 -24.50 -3.99 37.73
N ALA A 484 -25.83 -3.87 37.65
CA ALA A 484 -26.69 -4.82 36.95
C ALA A 484 -26.46 -4.89 35.42
N GLY A 485 -25.67 -3.97 34.87
CA GLY A 485 -25.31 -3.87 33.45
C GLY A 485 -23.90 -4.37 33.11
N LYS A 486 -23.11 -4.82 34.09
CA LYS A 486 -21.75 -5.35 33.88
C LYS A 486 -21.79 -6.57 32.96
N ILE A 487 -20.87 -6.59 31.99
CA ILE A 487 -20.56 -7.79 31.22
C ILE A 487 -19.22 -8.37 31.70
N GLY A 488 -19.09 -9.69 31.66
CA GLY A 488 -17.90 -10.43 32.08
C GLY A 488 -16.72 -10.30 31.12
N THR A 489 -15.56 -10.78 31.54
CA THR A 489 -14.36 -10.91 30.70
C THR A 489 -14.68 -11.70 29.44
N ASN A 490 -14.18 -11.22 28.30
CA ASN A 490 -14.40 -11.78 26.98
C ASN A 490 -15.87 -11.76 26.54
N GLU A 491 -16.71 -10.91 27.13
CA GLU A 491 -18.10 -10.75 26.71
C GLU A 491 -18.30 -9.56 25.76
N VAL A 492 -19.31 -9.67 24.90
CA VAL A 492 -19.65 -8.64 23.92
C VAL A 492 -21.07 -8.10 24.15
N ALA A 493 -21.20 -6.77 24.19
CA ALA A 493 -22.48 -6.07 24.28
C ALA A 493 -22.68 -5.12 23.09
N PHE A 494 -23.93 -4.83 22.74
CA PHE A 494 -24.24 -3.71 21.84
C PHE A 494 -25.45 -2.89 22.25
N PHE A 495 -25.42 -1.61 21.92
CA PHE A 495 -26.49 -0.65 22.20
C PHE A 495 -26.52 0.52 21.21
N GLU A 496 -27.62 1.27 21.19
CA GLU A 496 -27.77 2.45 20.33
C GLU A 496 -27.73 3.75 21.13
N HIS A 497 -27.06 4.77 20.61
CA HIS A 497 -27.06 6.13 21.16
C HIS A 497 -26.78 7.17 20.05
N GLY A 498 -27.49 8.30 20.07
CA GLY A 498 -27.21 9.41 19.15
C GLY A 498 -27.34 9.10 17.66
N GLY A 499 -28.11 8.06 17.28
CA GLY A 499 -28.24 7.62 15.88
C GLY A 499 -27.15 6.66 15.40
N ASN A 500 -26.35 6.10 16.30
CA ASN A 500 -25.31 5.12 16.01
C ASN A 500 -25.51 3.85 16.85
N THR A 501 -24.91 2.74 16.39
CA THR A 501 -24.77 1.51 17.17
C THR A 501 -23.35 1.41 17.72
N TYR A 502 -23.23 1.02 18.98
CA TYR A 502 -21.97 0.79 19.67
C TYR A 502 -21.87 -0.70 19.99
N VAL A 503 -20.74 -1.32 19.65
CA VAL A 503 -20.40 -2.68 20.04
C VAL A 503 -19.20 -2.61 20.97
N TYR A 504 -19.38 -3.12 22.18
CA TYR A 504 -18.40 -3.08 23.26
C TYR A 504 -17.87 -4.50 23.46
N PHE A 505 -16.54 -4.63 23.45
CA PHE A 505 -15.83 -5.87 23.71
C PHE A 505 -15.07 -5.74 25.02
N GLU A 506 -15.43 -6.56 26.02
CA GLU A 506 -14.70 -6.62 27.29
C GLU A 506 -13.58 -7.64 27.18
N ASN A 507 -12.33 -7.25 27.40
CA ASN A 507 -11.18 -8.15 27.27
C ASN A 507 -10.26 -8.14 28.50
N SER A 508 -10.68 -7.50 29.59
CA SER A 508 -9.84 -7.43 30.78
C SER A 508 -9.84 -8.73 31.59
N SER A 509 -8.64 -9.26 31.84
CA SER A 509 -8.44 -10.52 32.56
C SER A 509 -8.52 -10.42 34.08
N GLU A 510 -8.66 -9.22 34.65
CA GLU A 510 -8.77 -9.01 36.09
C GLU A 510 -9.91 -8.04 36.45
N ASN A 511 -10.71 -8.47 37.42
CA ASN A 511 -11.63 -7.63 38.19
C ASN A 511 -10.79 -6.67 39.06
N VAL A 512 -10.18 -5.67 38.44
CA VAL A 512 -9.38 -4.66 39.15
C VAL A 512 -10.34 -3.56 39.59
N ASP A 513 -10.57 -3.46 40.90
CA ASP A 513 -11.40 -2.48 41.64
C ASP A 513 -11.05 -0.98 41.39
N ASN A 514 -10.41 -0.65 40.28
CA ASN A 514 -9.97 0.68 39.92
C ASN A 514 -9.84 0.83 38.39
N ASN A 515 -10.94 0.71 37.64
CA ASN A 515 -11.21 1.42 36.36
C ASN A 515 -9.98 1.81 35.49
N THR A 516 -9.07 0.86 35.28
CA THR A 516 -7.85 1.00 34.47
C THR A 516 -7.59 -0.28 33.69
N SER A 517 -8.62 -1.10 33.48
CA SER A 517 -8.46 -2.32 32.69
C SER A 517 -8.31 -1.91 31.22
N SER A 518 -7.19 -2.30 30.64
CA SER A 518 -6.65 -1.65 29.46
C SER A 518 -7.04 -2.28 28.14
N ASP A 519 -7.83 -3.34 28.14
CA ASP A 519 -7.89 -4.21 26.96
C ASP A 519 -9.27 -4.20 26.28
N SER A 520 -10.21 -3.39 26.78
CA SER A 520 -11.58 -3.30 26.25
C SER A 520 -11.70 -2.34 25.08
N HIS A 521 -12.46 -2.74 24.05
CA HIS A 521 -12.55 -2.01 22.78
C HIS A 521 -13.97 -1.63 22.41
N VAL A 522 -14.14 -0.47 21.75
CA VAL A 522 -15.45 0.01 21.29
C VAL A 522 -15.45 0.23 19.80
N VAL A 523 -16.39 -0.41 19.11
CA VAL A 523 -16.70 -0.18 17.70
C VAL A 523 -17.95 0.69 17.60
N VAL A 524 -17.86 1.78 16.84
CA VAL A 524 -18.96 2.70 16.58
C VAL A 524 -19.39 2.54 15.13
N LEU A 525 -20.62 2.05 14.91
CA LEU A 525 -21.22 1.94 13.59
C LEU A 525 -22.07 3.19 13.33
N THR A 526 -21.55 4.12 12.53
CA THR A 526 -22.20 5.43 12.36
C THR A 526 -23.43 5.32 11.47
N GLY A 527 -24.54 5.94 11.89
CA GLY A 527 -25.79 5.93 11.12
C GLY A 527 -26.53 4.58 11.09
N VAL A 528 -25.96 3.53 11.68
CA VAL A 528 -26.59 2.21 11.80
C VAL A 528 -27.46 2.18 13.06
N THR A 529 -28.76 1.92 12.90
CA THR A 529 -29.75 1.88 13.99
C THR A 529 -30.80 0.80 13.74
N GLY A 530 -31.58 0.46 14.76
CA GLY A 530 -32.68 -0.50 14.64
C GLY A 530 -32.25 -1.96 14.64
N LEU A 531 -30.97 -2.24 14.88
CA LEU A 531 -30.44 -3.60 14.98
C LEU A 531 -31.06 -4.31 16.17
N THR A 532 -31.44 -5.56 15.99
CA THR A 532 -32.16 -6.33 17.02
C THR A 532 -31.30 -7.42 17.61
N SER A 533 -30.28 -7.88 16.88
CA SER A 533 -29.49 -9.06 17.19
C SER A 533 -28.00 -8.82 16.95
N LEU A 534 -27.19 -9.45 17.80
CA LEU A 534 -25.77 -9.68 17.63
C LEU A 534 -25.59 -11.19 17.81
N THR A 535 -25.07 -11.84 16.78
CA THR A 535 -24.89 -13.30 16.76
C THR A 535 -23.45 -13.63 16.46
N GLU A 536 -22.82 -14.42 17.31
CA GLU A 536 -21.56 -15.05 16.97
C GLU A 536 -21.82 -16.19 15.97
N THR A 537 -21.36 -16.01 14.74
CA THR A 537 -21.58 -16.97 13.64
C THR A 537 -20.47 -18.02 13.55
N SER A 538 -19.31 -17.71 14.09
CA SER A 538 -18.11 -18.54 14.25
C SER A 538 -17.26 -17.91 15.36
N ALA A 539 -16.33 -18.67 15.96
CA ALA A 539 -15.53 -18.19 17.09
C ALA A 539 -14.91 -16.80 16.81
N GLY A 540 -15.31 -15.78 17.57
CA GLY A 540 -14.88 -14.39 17.42
C GLY A 540 -15.48 -13.62 16.23
N GLU A 541 -16.40 -14.19 15.45
CA GLU A 541 -17.06 -13.54 14.30
C GLU A 541 -18.52 -13.18 14.59
N PHE A 542 -18.80 -11.88 14.66
CA PHE A 542 -20.10 -11.35 15.05
C PHE A 542 -20.85 -10.73 13.85
N THR A 543 -22.08 -11.18 13.62
CA THR A 543 -23.04 -10.59 12.67
C THR A 543 -24.08 -9.76 13.42
N LEU A 544 -24.36 -8.55 12.92
CA LEU A 544 -25.44 -7.70 13.40
C LEU A 544 -26.63 -7.70 12.43
N ALA A 545 -27.85 -7.82 12.96
CA ALA A 545 -29.09 -7.82 12.17
C ALA A 545 -30.30 -7.21 12.90
#